data_AF-A0AAU4ZLN5-F1
#
_entry.id   AF-A0AAU4ZLN5-F1
#
_cell.length_a   1.000
_cell.length_b   1.000
_cell.length_c   1.000
_cell.angle_alpha   90.00
_cell.angle_beta   90.00
_cell.angle_gamma   90.00
#
_symmetry.space_group_name_H-M   'P 1'
#
loop_
_entity.id
_entity.type
_entity.pdbx_description
1 polymer ?
#
loop_
_entity_poly.entity_id
_entity_poly.type
_entity_poly.pdbx_seq_one_letter_code
_entity_poly.pdbx_strand_id
1 'polypeptide(L)' 'MDSYPPVTVTYPSTPRLPLLTADEAREAVRLLRHFADNSAEGQAAGDLAADLARRLPAE' A
#
# COMPACT_ATOMS: atom_id res chain seq x y z
N MET A 1 1.89 43.13 1.87
CA MET A 1 1.31 41.85 2.31
C MET A 1 0.85 41.17 1.03
N ASP A 2 1.69 40.31 0.47
CA ASP A 2 1.44 39.70 -0.83
C ASP A 2 0.34 38.64 -0.69
N SER A 3 -0.82 38.95 -1.25
CA SER A 3 -1.96 38.05 -1.29
C SER A 3 -1.80 37.13 -2.50
N TYR A 4 -1.45 35.86 -2.27
CA TYR A 4 -1.43 34.88 -3.33
C TYR A 4 -2.86 34.45 -3.65
N PRO A 5 -3.25 34.41 -4.94
CA PRO A 5 -4.55 33.88 -5.31
C PRO A 5 -4.67 32.41 -4.84
N PRO A 6 -5.89 31.96 -4.48
CA PRO A 6 -6.09 30.57 -4.08
C PRO A 6 -5.65 29.65 -5.22
N VAL A 7 -4.79 28.69 -4.90
CA VAL A 7 -4.36 27.66 -5.87
C VAL A 7 -5.55 26.76 -6.15
N THR A 8 -6.21 26.99 -7.29
CA THR A 8 -7.29 26.11 -7.76
C THR A 8 -6.67 24.82 -8.28
N VAL A 9 -6.53 23.81 -7.42
CA VAL A 9 -6.07 22.48 -7.85
C VAL A 9 -7.24 21.73 -8.47
N THR A 10 -7.26 21.63 -9.80
CA THR A 10 -8.21 20.81 -10.53
C THR A 10 -7.73 19.36 -10.52
N TYR A 11 -8.24 18.56 -9.57
CA TYR A 11 -7.99 17.12 -9.59
C TYR A 11 -8.81 16.47 -10.71
N PRO A 12 -8.23 15.51 -11.47
CA PRO A 12 -9.00 14.76 -12.44
C PRO A 12 -10.14 14.02 -11.73
N SER A 13 -11.33 14.06 -12.32
CA SER A 13 -12.55 13.40 -11.83
C SER A 13 -12.61 11.90 -12.15
N THR A 14 -11.58 11.36 -12.81
CA THR A 14 -11.48 9.94 -13.10
C THR A 14 -11.34 9.13 -11.80
N PRO A 15 -11.94 7.94 -11.73
CA PRO A 15 -11.74 7.05 -10.59
C PRO A 15 -10.24 6.81 -10.38
N ARG A 16 -9.76 7.03 -9.15
CA ARG A 16 -8.37 6.72 -8.80
C ARG A 16 -8.22 5.20 -8.81
N LEU A 17 -7.37 4.70 -9.69
CA LEU A 17 -6.97 3.31 -9.64
C LEU A 17 -6.07 3.10 -8.41
N PRO A 18 -6.20 1.96 -7.72
CA PRO A 18 -5.24 1.61 -6.68
C PRO A 18 -3.83 1.54 -7.28
N LEU A 19 -2.83 2.00 -6.51
CA LEU A 19 -1.44 2.02 -6.94
C LEU A 19 -0.91 0.61 -7.25
N LEU A 20 -1.45 -0.40 -6.56
CA LEU A 20 -1.18 -1.81 -6.78
C LEU A 20 -2.47 -2.51 -7.18
N THR A 21 -2.37 -3.37 -8.18
CA THR A 21 -3.41 -4.36 -8.50
C THR A 21 -3.55 -5.39 -7.37
N ALA A 22 -4.67 -6.11 -7.35
CA ALA A 22 -4.89 -7.17 -6.37
C ALA A 22 -3.81 -8.26 -6.44
N ASP A 23 -3.36 -8.61 -7.65
CA ASP A 23 -2.36 -9.64 -7.87
C ASP A 23 -0.96 -9.18 -7.42
N GLU A 24 -0.58 -7.94 -7.71
CA GLU A 24 0.67 -7.36 -7.18
C GLU A 24 0.66 -7.31 -5.65
N ALA A 25 -0.48 -7.00 -5.04
CA ALA A 25 -0.59 -6.97 -3.59
C ALA A 25 -0.50 -8.37 -2.96
N ARG A 26 -1.06 -9.41 -3.61
CA ARG A 26 -0.89 -10.82 -3.20
C ARG A 26 0.57 -11.25 -3.31
N GLU A 27 1.24 -10.87 -4.40
CA GLU A 27 2.65 -11.20 -4.62
C GLU A 27 3.57 -10.51 -3.60
N ALA A 28 3.30 -9.25 -3.27
CA ALA A 28 4.01 -8.55 -2.20
C ALA A 28 3.85 -9.26 -0.85
N VAL A 29 2.64 -9.71 -0.50
CA VAL A 29 2.40 -10.50 0.72
C VAL A 29 3.20 -11.81 0.69
N ARG A 30 3.24 -12.50 -0.45
CA ARG A 30 4.01 -13.74 -0.62
C ARG A 30 5.50 -13.52 -0.37
N LEU A 31 6.06 -12.45 -0.95
CA LEU A 31 7.48 -12.09 -0.77
C LEU A 31 7.79 -11.67 0.66
N LEU A 32 6.95 -10.86 1.30
CA LEU A 32 7.14 -10.45 2.69
C LEU A 32 7.13 -11.65 3.64
N ARG A 33 6.25 -12.64 3.42
CA ARG A 33 6.25 -13.91 4.17
C ARG A 33 7.52 -14.72 3.95
N HIS A 34 8.10 -14.67 2.75
CA HIS A 34 9.34 -15.39 2.45
C HIS A 34 10.53 -14.82 3.24
N PHE A 35 10.55 -13.52 3.51
CA PHE A 35 11.57 -12.85 4.32
C PHE A 35 11.31 -12.90 5.83
N ALA A 36 10.22 -13.54 6.28
CA ALA A 36 9.91 -13.63 7.69
C ALA A 36 10.88 -14.59 8.40
N ASP A 37 11.57 -14.09 9.42
CA ASP A 37 12.48 -14.85 10.27
C ASP A 37 12.49 -14.28 11.71
N ASN A 38 13.45 -14.73 12.54
CA ASN A 38 13.56 -14.33 13.95
C ASN A 38 14.30 -13.00 14.17
N SER A 39 14.81 -12.35 13.12
CA SER A 39 15.34 -10.98 13.22
C SER A 39 14.20 -9.98 13.47
N ALA A 40 14.53 -8.78 13.93
CA ALA A 40 13.53 -7.74 14.13
C ALA A 40 12.88 -7.34 12.79
N GLU A 41 13.67 -7.26 11.73
CA GLU A 41 13.22 -6.96 10.37
C GLU A 41 12.35 -8.07 9.79
N GLY A 42 12.72 -9.34 10.02
CA GLY A 42 11.92 -10.49 9.60
C GLY A 42 10.57 -10.58 10.32
N GLN A 43 10.55 -10.29 11.62
CA GLN A 43 9.29 -10.18 12.37
C GLN A 43 8.41 -9.04 11.82
N ALA A 44 9.00 -7.87 11.57
CA ALA A 44 8.28 -6.74 10.97
C ALA A 44 7.73 -7.07 9.57
N ALA A 45 8.48 -7.82 8.75
CA ALA A 45 8.02 -8.30 7.45
C ALA A 45 6.82 -9.26 7.58
N GLY A 46 6.88 -10.18 8.55
CA GLY A 46 5.79 -11.10 8.86
C GLY A 46 4.51 -10.38 9.32
N ASP A 47 4.64 -9.43 10.24
CA ASP A 47 3.54 -8.62 10.74
C ASP A 47 2.90 -7.79 9.64
N LEU A 48 3.72 -7.14 8.80
CA LEU A 48 3.24 -6.38 7.65
C LEU A 48 2.51 -7.28 6.65
N ALA A 49 3.03 -8.49 6.38
CA ALA A 49 2.37 -9.43 5.49
C ALA A 49 1.02 -9.91 6.04
N ALA A 50 0.93 -10.17 7.35
CA ALA A 50 -0.32 -10.56 7.99
C ALA A 50 -1.36 -9.43 7.91
N ASP A 51 -0.94 -8.19 8.15
CA ASP A 51 -1.84 -7.05 8.08
C ASP A 51 -2.34 -6.76 6.65
N LEU A 52 -1.45 -6.84 5.66
CA LEU A 52 -1.82 -6.71 4.25
C LEU A 52 -2.77 -7.84 3.83
N ALA A 53 -2.49 -9.09 4.20
CA ALA A 53 -3.31 -10.24 3.83
C ALA A 53 -4.77 -10.11 4.30
N ARG A 54 -5.00 -9.53 5.49
CA ARG A 54 -6.37 -9.31 6.02
C ARG A 54 -7.15 -8.24 5.26
N ARG A 55 -6.47 -7.33 4.57
CA ARG A 55 -7.09 -6.24 3.78
C ARG A 55 -7.39 -6.65 2.35
N LEU A 56 -6.78 -7.75 1.87
CA LEU A 56 -7.02 -8.22 0.51
C LEU A 56 -8.40 -8.88 0.41
N PRO A 57 -9.15 -8.64 -0.69
CA PRO A 57 -10.40 -9.34 -0.94
C PRO A 57 -10.16 -10.86 -1.01
N ALA A 58 -11.04 -11.63 -0.36
CA ALA A 58 -11.16 -13.05 -0.65
C ALA A 58 -11.56 -13.23 -2.12
N GLU A 59 -10.98 -14.25 -2.78
CA GLU A 59 -11.41 -14.65 -4.13
C GLU A 59 -12.86 -15.13 -4.15
#